data_AF-A0A219AK79-F1
#
_entry.id   AF-A0A219AK79-F1
#
_cell.length_a   1.000
_cell.length_b   1.000
_cell.length_c   1.000
_cell.angle_alpha   90.00
_cell.angle_beta   90.00
_cell.angle_gamma   90.00
#
_symmetry.space_group_name_H-M   'P 1'
#
loop_
_entity.id
_entity.type
_entity.pdbx_description
1 polymer ?
#
loop_
_entity_poly.entity_id
_entity_poly.type
_entity_poly.pdbx_seq_one_letter_code
_entity_poly.pdbx_strand_id
1 'polypeptide(L)'
;MLSKEDKDKINDEVVLKINTLLEEYDLPSKMDKLTVLNLANATTFMGNFRIHKAEVVNEVNEKAENILSKYGELSYKCQRVVPCCDLPYHAVSFNFKIQNDD
;
A
#
# COMPACT_ATOMS: atom_id res chain seq x y z
N MET A 1 11.48 1.26 19.52
CA MET A 1 11.96 1.16 18.12
C MET A 1 11.64 -0.22 17.58
N LEU A 2 10.81 -0.35 16.54
CA LEU A 2 10.46 -1.65 15.93
C LEU A 2 11.72 -2.45 15.55
N SER A 3 11.74 -3.73 15.91
CA SER A 3 12.84 -4.64 15.56
C SER A 3 12.86 -4.90 14.05
N LYS A 4 13.99 -5.35 13.53
CA LYS A 4 14.12 -5.71 12.11
C LYS A 4 13.12 -6.81 11.73
N GLU A 5 12.92 -7.80 12.60
CA GLU A 5 11.99 -8.91 12.40
C GLU A 5 10.52 -8.47 12.33
N ASP A 6 10.10 -7.51 13.18
CA ASP A 6 8.74 -6.98 13.15
C ASP A 6 8.47 -6.21 11.86
N LYS A 7 9.46 -5.44 11.38
CA LYS A 7 9.36 -4.71 10.11
C LYS A 7 9.23 -5.67 8.93
N ASP A 8 10.01 -6.75 8.93
CA ASP A 8 9.96 -7.78 7.90
C ASP A 8 8.58 -8.46 7.89
N LYS A 9 8.07 -8.84 9.06
CA LYS A 9 6.72 -9.43 9.20
C LYS A 9 5.62 -8.49 8.69
N ILE A 10 5.66 -7.21 9.07
CA ILE A 10 4.67 -6.22 8.60
C ILE A 10 4.80 -6.03 7.09
N ASN A 11 6.04 -6.03 6.56
CA ASN A 11 6.28 -5.89 5.13
C ASN A 11 5.63 -7.06 4.36
N ASP A 12 5.98 -8.29 4.73
CA ASP A 12 5.45 -9.51 4.12
C ASP A 12 3.93 -9.59 4.25
N GLU A 13 3.38 -9.32 5.44
CA GLU A 13 1.95 -9.40 5.68
C GLU A 13 1.16 -8.39 4.85
N VAL A 14 1.62 -7.13 4.76
CA VAL A 14 0.95 -6.10 3.96
C VAL A 14 1.10 -6.39 2.47
N VAL A 15 2.30 -6.76 2.00
CA VAL A 15 2.54 -7.13 0.60
C VAL A 15 1.62 -8.28 0.21
N LEU A 16 1.52 -9.31 1.04
CA LEU A 16 0.68 -10.49 0.78
C LEU A 16 -0.81 -10.13 0.76
N LYS A 17 -1.30 -9.33 1.72
CA LYS A 17 -2.70 -8.89 1.75
C LYS A 17 -3.08 -8.03 0.56
N ILE A 18 -2.22 -7.07 0.19
CA ILE A 18 -2.45 -6.20 -0.97
C ILE A 18 -2.37 -7.02 -2.27
N ASN A 19 -1.38 -7.89 -2.43
CA ASN A 19 -1.29 -8.75 -3.62
C ASN A 19 -2.48 -9.71 -3.73
N THR A 20 -2.91 -10.32 -2.63
CA THR A 20 -4.13 -11.16 -2.61
C THR A 20 -5.34 -10.36 -3.06
N LEU A 21 -5.53 -9.15 -2.52
CA LEU A 21 -6.60 -8.25 -2.95
C LEU A 21 -6.49 -7.93 -4.45
N LEU A 22 -5.30 -7.60 -4.96
CA LEU A 22 -5.11 -7.30 -6.39
C LEU A 22 -5.41 -8.51 -7.28
N GLU A 23 -5.05 -9.72 -6.83
CA GLU A 23 -5.35 -10.98 -7.52
C GLU A 23 -6.85 -11.31 -7.52
N GLU A 24 -7.59 -11.03 -6.44
CA GLU A 24 -9.07 -11.19 -6.40
C GLU A 24 -9.77 -10.36 -7.48
N TYR A 25 -9.22 -9.19 -7.84
CA TYR A 25 -9.76 -8.31 -8.87
C TYR A 25 -9.06 -8.48 -10.24
N ASP A 26 -8.26 -9.55 -10.40
CA ASP A 26 -7.54 -9.88 -11.64
C ASP A 26 -6.72 -8.68 -12.15
N LEU A 27 -5.96 -8.06 -11.24
CA LEU A 27 -5.08 -6.93 -11.55
C LEU A 27 -3.65 -7.43 -11.75
N PRO A 28 -2.99 -7.12 -12.89
CA PRO A 28 -1.66 -7.62 -13.21
C PRO A 28 -0.55 -6.96 -12.38
N SER A 29 -0.85 -5.86 -11.69
CA SER A 29 0.11 -5.16 -10.83
C SER A 29 0.33 -5.95 -9.54
N LYS A 30 1.58 -6.28 -9.25
CA LYS A 30 1.99 -6.86 -7.97
C LYS A 30 2.92 -5.89 -7.25
N MET A 31 2.73 -5.77 -5.95
CA MET A 31 3.64 -5.04 -5.08
C MET A 31 4.77 -5.98 -4.67
N ASP A 32 6.01 -5.55 -4.84
CA ASP A 32 7.19 -6.38 -4.57
C ASP A 32 7.63 -6.27 -3.10
N LYS A 33 7.71 -5.04 -2.59
CA LYS A 33 8.07 -4.73 -1.21
C LYS A 33 7.58 -3.35 -0.80
N LEU A 34 7.40 -3.16 0.50
CA LEU A 34 7.24 -1.83 1.09
C LEU A 34 8.59 -1.17 1.31
N THR A 35 8.64 0.14 1.09
CA THR A 35 9.74 0.99 1.54
C THR A 35 9.54 1.30 3.02
N VAL A 36 10.48 0.88 3.85
CA VAL A 36 10.44 1.12 5.30
C VAL A 36 11.37 2.28 5.65
N LEU A 37 10.81 3.33 6.23
CA LEU A 37 11.52 4.52 6.65
C LEU A 37 11.49 4.61 8.18
N ASN A 38 12.66 4.46 8.80
CA ASN A 38 12.82 4.54 10.24
C ASN A 38 13.09 5.99 10.65
N LEU A 39 12.15 6.60 11.35
CA LEU A 39 12.31 7.90 12.01
C LEU A 39 12.55 7.67 13.50
N ALA A 40 13.16 8.66 14.17
CA ALA A 40 13.46 8.58 15.60
C ALA A 40 12.24 8.20 16.46
N ASN A 41 11.05 8.71 16.10
CA ASN A 41 9.82 8.53 16.89
C ASN A 41 8.79 7.58 16.23
N ALA A 42 9.02 7.14 14.99
CA ALA A 42 8.03 6.34 14.26
C ALA A 42 8.67 5.52 13.13
N THR A 43 8.05 4.41 12.79
CA THR A 43 8.39 3.65 11.58
C THR A 43 7.31 3.88 10.54
N THR A 44 7.69 4.40 9.37
CA THR A 44 6.78 4.63 8.26
C THR A 44 6.98 3.57 7.20
N PHE A 45 5.91 2.92 6.78
CA PHE A 45 5.92 1.98 5.66
C PHE A 45 5.24 2.64 4.48
N MET A 46 5.83 2.56 3.28
CA MET A 46 5.34 3.20 2.08
C MET A 46 5.24 2.18 0.95
N GLY A 47 4.11 2.18 0.24
CA GLY A 47 3.85 1.29 -0.88
C GLY A 47 3.18 2.03 -2.03
N ASN A 48 3.28 1.45 -3.21
CA ASN A 48 2.55 1.94 -4.38
C ASN A 48 2.19 0.78 -5.30
N PHE A 49 1.03 0.89 -5.94
CA PHE A 49 0.56 -0.06 -6.94
C PHE A 49 -0.29 0.65 -8.00
N ARG A 50 -0.57 -0.05 -9.09
CA ARG A 50 -1.32 0.50 -10.23
C ARG A 50 -2.58 -0.31 -10.49
N ILE A 51 -3.70 0.38 -10.69
CA ILE A 51 -4.98 -0.25 -11.03
C ILE A 51 -5.37 0.19 -12.44
N HIS A 52 -5.38 -0.73 -13.38
CA HIS A 52 -5.77 -0.45 -14.77
C HIS A 52 -7.30 -0.48 -14.99
N LYS A 53 -8.04 -1.13 -14.08
CA LYS A 53 -9.51 -1.23 -14.12
C LYS A 53 -10.14 -0.11 -13.28
N ALA A 54 -10.81 0.84 -13.92
CA ALA A 54 -11.45 1.97 -13.23
C ALA A 54 -12.71 1.56 -12.45
N GLU A 55 -13.36 0.46 -12.83
CA GLU A 55 -14.57 -0.03 -12.16
C GLU A 55 -14.30 -0.56 -10.75
N VAL A 56 -13.19 -1.28 -10.57
CA VAL A 56 -12.80 -1.89 -9.28
C VAL A 56 -11.96 -0.95 -8.42
N VAL A 57 -11.58 0.23 -8.94
CA VAL A 57 -10.62 1.12 -8.27
C VAL A 57 -11.12 1.54 -6.89
N ASN A 58 -12.41 1.86 -6.76
CA ASN A 58 -13.00 2.32 -5.51
C ASN A 58 -13.05 1.19 -4.49
N GLU A 59 -13.53 0.00 -4.89
CA GLU A 59 -13.57 -1.17 -4.01
C GLU A 59 -12.17 -1.59 -3.52
N VAL A 60 -11.19 -1.65 -4.44
CA VAL A 60 -9.81 -1.97 -4.09
C VAL A 60 -9.24 -0.92 -3.14
N ASN A 61 -9.51 0.36 -3.38
CA ASN A 61 -9.08 1.43 -2.50
C ASN A 61 -9.68 1.29 -1.10
N GLU A 62 -10.99 1.10 -0.98
CA GLU A 62 -11.66 0.95 0.31
C GLU A 62 -11.15 -0.28 1.09
N LYS A 63 -10.98 -1.42 0.42
CA LYS A 63 -10.44 -2.63 1.05
C LYS A 63 -8.98 -2.45 1.47
N ALA A 64 -8.14 -1.89 0.60
CA ALA A 64 -6.75 -1.62 0.91
C ALA A 64 -6.63 -0.64 2.09
N GLU A 65 -7.41 0.43 2.09
CA GLU A 65 -7.45 1.41 3.17
C GLU A 65 -7.88 0.75 4.50
N ASN A 66 -8.91 -0.10 4.49
CA ASN A 66 -9.35 -0.82 5.68
C ASN A 66 -8.27 -1.77 6.24
N ILE A 67 -7.53 -2.46 5.37
CA ILE A 67 -6.42 -3.34 5.78
C ILE A 67 -5.32 -2.51 6.41
N LEU A 68 -4.92 -1.42 5.76
CA LEU A 68 -3.77 -0.60 6.14
C LEU A 68 -4.03 0.29 7.36
N SER A 69 -5.27 0.72 7.57
CA SER A 69 -5.69 1.58 8.69
C SER A 69 -5.55 0.86 10.04
N LYS A 70 -5.49 -0.48 10.05
CA LYS A 70 -5.28 -1.28 11.27
C LYS A 70 -3.87 -1.17 11.86
N TYR A 71 -2.88 -0.74 11.07
CA TYR A 71 -1.49 -0.69 11.53
C TYR A 71 -1.13 0.65 12.20
N GLY A 72 -1.84 1.74 11.88
CA GLY A 72 -1.54 3.06 12.45
C GLY A 72 -2.07 4.22 11.62
N GLU A 73 -1.38 5.35 11.65
CA GLU A 73 -1.77 6.56 10.91
C GLU A 73 -1.54 6.32 9.40
N LEU A 74 -2.62 6.00 8.69
CA LEU A 74 -2.63 5.76 7.26
C LEU A 74 -2.82 7.06 6.48
N SER A 75 -1.97 7.25 5.48
CA SER A 75 -2.11 8.24 4.43
C SER A 75 -2.22 7.51 3.09
N TYR A 76 -3.40 7.56 2.49
CA TYR A 76 -3.72 6.88 1.25
C TYR A 76 -4.02 7.90 0.15
N LYS A 77 -3.43 7.72 -1.03
CA LYS A 77 -3.60 8.63 -2.16
C LYS A 77 -3.78 7.84 -3.45
N CYS A 78 -4.94 8.02 -4.08
CA CYS A 78 -5.21 7.52 -5.41
C CYS A 78 -5.17 8.68 -6.41
N GLN A 79 -4.45 8.52 -7.52
CA GLN A 79 -4.42 9.49 -8.61
C GLN A 79 -4.62 8.79 -9.94
N ARG A 80 -5.58 9.27 -10.72
CA ARG A 80 -5.76 8.84 -12.10
C ARG A 80 -4.64 9.43 -12.97
N VAL A 81 -3.89 8.56 -13.63
CA VAL A 81 -2.83 8.91 -14.58
C VAL A 81 -3.30 8.53 -15.97
N VAL A 82 -3.32 9.51 -16.87
CA VAL A 82 -3.65 9.31 -18.28
C VAL A 82 -2.41 9.65 -19.10
N PRO A 83 -1.54 8.66 -19.37
CA PRO A 83 -0.36 8.86 -20.19
C PRO A 83 -0.75 9.14 -21.64
N CYS A 84 0.08 9.88 -22.37
CA CYS A 84 -0.18 10.30 -23.75
C CYS A 84 -0.15 9.12 -24.75
N CYS A 85 0.55 8.03 -24.42
CA CYS A 85 0.80 6.89 -25.31
C CYS A 85 0.45 5.52 -24.68
N ASP A 86 -0.21 5.50 -23.52
CA ASP A 86 -0.48 4.27 -22.76
C ASP A 86 -1.93 4.24 -22.24
N LEU A 87 -2.36 3.07 -21.77
CA LEU A 87 -3.68 2.94 -21.16
C LEU A 87 -3.75 3.75 -19.85
N PRO A 88 -4.88 4.44 -19.59
CA PRO A 88 -5.07 5.14 -18.32
C PRO A 88 -5.05 4.16 -17.16
N TYR A 89 -4.40 4.55 -16.07
CA TYR A 89 -4.31 3.74 -14.86
C TYR A 89 -4.46 4.62 -13.62
N HIS A 90 -4.85 4.03 -12.50
CA HIS A 90 -4.87 4.70 -11.21
C HIS A 90 -3.60 4.33 -10.46
N ALA A 91 -2.74 5.31 -10.24
CA ALA A 91 -1.60 5.18 -9.38
C ALA A 91 -2.08 5.35 -7.94
N VAL A 92 -1.96 4.28 -7.16
CA VAL A 92 -2.20 4.31 -5.72
C VAL A 92 -0.87 4.38 -5.01
N SER A 93 -0.74 5.33 -4.11
CA SER A 93 0.39 5.45 -3.17
C SER A 93 -0.17 5.52 -1.77
N PHE A 94 0.39 4.71 -0.87
CA PHE A 94 -0.01 4.71 0.52
C PHE A 94 1.21 4.72 1.42
N ASN A 95 1.04 5.26 2.61
CA ASN A 95 2.00 5.12 3.68
C ASN A 95 1.28 5.04 5.01
N PHE A 96 1.76 4.19 5.92
CA PHE A 96 1.24 4.13 7.28
C PHE A 96 2.38 4.29 8.28
N LYS A 97 2.11 5.07 9.33
CA LYS A 97 3.07 5.31 10.41
C LYS A 97 2.67 4.53 11.65
N ILE A 98 3.63 3.79 12.17
CA ILE A 98 3.55 3.13 13.47
C ILE A 98 4.38 3.96 14.44
N GLN A 99 3.73 4.57 15.42
CA GLN A 99 4.43 5.31 16.47
C GLN A 99 5.23 4.31 17.30
N ASN A 100 6.50 4.62 17.55
CA ASN A 100 7.26 3.91 18.57
C ASN A 100 6.87 4.57 19.90
N ASP A 101 5.94 3.96 20.64
CA ASP A 101 5.69 4.37 22.04
C ASP A 101 7.02 4.22 22.80
N ASP A 102 7.45 5.29 23.45
CA ASP A 102 8.68 5.37 24.27
C ASP A 102 8.40 4.90 25.70
#